data_AF-A0A438E6S5-F1
#
_entry.id   AF-A0A438E6S5-F1
#
_cell.length_a   1.000
_cell.length_b   1.000
_cell.length_c   1.000
_cell.angle_alpha   90.00
_cell.angle_beta   90.00
_cell.angle_gamma   90.00
#
_symmetry.space_group_name_H-M   'P 1'
#
loop_
_entity.id
_entity.type
_entity.pdbx_description
1 polymer ?
#
loop_
_entity_poly.entity_id
_entity_poly.type
_entity_poly.pdbx_seq_one_letter_code
_entity_poly.pdbx_strand_id
1 'polypeptide(L)'
;MEIKKNNNESYSEARLEYLRTPESRPQLELQQLRGIRVKVLNGNLESALIVMQRKMQSSGIERLIKREQTHHIKNSEKRVLARKNLERRIQSQELARKLKAFLIKKVRYARLRTLEIL
;
A
#
# COMPACT_ATOMS: atom_id res chain seq x y z
N MET A 1 -13.01 46.34 -43.71
CA MET A 1 -13.80 45.56 -42.73
C MET A 1 -13.07 44.25 -42.49
N GLU A 2 -12.34 44.14 -41.38
CA GLU A 2 -11.72 42.88 -40.98
C GLU A 2 -12.77 41.98 -40.35
N ILE A 3 -13.07 40.87 -41.03
CA ILE A 3 -13.93 39.81 -40.50
C ILE A 3 -13.06 39.04 -39.50
N LYS A 4 -13.23 39.32 -38.21
CA LYS A 4 -12.59 38.55 -37.14
C LYS A 4 -13.08 37.10 -37.23
N LYS A 5 -12.15 36.17 -37.47
CA LYS A 5 -12.43 34.73 -37.37
C LYS A 5 -12.92 34.44 -35.95
N ASN A 6 -14.00 33.68 -35.85
CA ASN A 6 -14.69 33.37 -34.62
C ASN A 6 -13.77 32.49 -33.74
N ASN A 7 -13.37 32.97 -32.56
CA ASN A 7 -12.41 32.32 -31.65
C ASN A 7 -12.87 30.92 -31.14
N ASN A 8 -14.08 30.48 -31.52
CA ASN A 8 -14.69 29.25 -31.04
C ASN A 8 -14.32 28.00 -31.87
N GLU A 9 -13.80 28.14 -33.09
CA GLU A 9 -13.40 26.99 -33.91
C GLU A 9 -12.09 26.34 -33.43
N SER A 10 -11.17 27.14 -32.88
CA SER A 10 -9.85 26.68 -32.41
C SER A 10 -9.91 25.62 -31.30
N TYR A 11 -10.90 25.72 -30.39
CA TYR A 11 -11.03 24.77 -29.27
C TYR A 11 -11.65 23.44 -29.69
N SER A 12 -12.50 23.44 -30.72
CA SER A 12 -13.13 22.23 -31.25
C SER A 12 -12.16 21.39 -32.08
N GLU A 13 -11.32 22.05 -32.89
CA GLU A 13 -10.28 21.39 -33.68
C GLU A 13 -9.16 20.80 -32.82
N ALA A 14 -8.69 21.55 -31.82
CA ALA A 14 -7.68 21.06 -30.88
C ALA A 14 -8.16 19.78 -30.17
N ARG A 15 -9.43 19.73 -29.75
CA ARG A 15 -10.02 18.56 -29.07
C ARG A 15 -10.09 17.32 -29.98
N LEU A 16 -10.30 17.51 -31.29
CA LEU A 16 -10.30 16.43 -32.27
C LEU A 16 -8.88 15.99 -32.66
N GLU A 17 -7.91 16.90 -32.64
CA GLU A 17 -6.50 16.64 -32.90
C GLU A 17 -5.85 15.78 -31.79
N TYR A 18 -6.19 16.05 -30.52
CA TYR A 18 -5.73 15.23 -29.38
C TYR A 18 -6.21 13.78 -29.41
N LEU A 19 -7.33 13.48 -30.09
CA LEU A 19 -7.86 12.12 -30.21
C LEU A 19 -7.26 11.32 -31.39
N ARG A 20 -6.50 11.99 -32.28
CA ARG A 20 -5.92 11.40 -33.49
C ARG A 20 -4.48 10.90 -33.31
N THR A 21 -3.75 11.36 -32.28
CA THR A 21 -2.36 10.96 -32.04
C THR A 21 -2.28 9.56 -31.37
N PRO A 22 -1.54 8.58 -31.93
CA PRO A 22 -1.38 7.26 -31.32
C PRO A 22 -0.61 7.28 -29.99
N GLU A 23 0.22 8.31 -29.77
CA GLU A 23 1.14 8.40 -28.63
C GLU A 23 0.50 8.80 -27.30
N SER A 24 -0.78 9.22 -27.30
CA SER A 24 -1.55 9.57 -26.08
C SER A 24 -2.32 8.38 -25.49
N ARG A 25 -2.48 7.29 -26.25
CA ARG A 25 -3.14 6.04 -25.82
C ARG A 25 -2.42 5.25 -24.72
N PRO A 26 -1.07 5.19 -24.61
CA PRO A 26 -0.44 4.42 -23.55
C PRO A 26 -0.69 5.01 -22.16
N GLN A 27 -0.90 6.32 -22.04
CA GLN A 27 -1.12 6.95 -20.72
C GLN A 27 -2.49 6.58 -20.13
N LEU A 28 -3.53 6.42 -20.96
CA LEU A 28 -4.85 6.01 -20.50
C LEU A 28 -4.86 4.52 -20.08
N GLU A 29 -4.20 3.66 -20.85
CA GLU A 29 -4.01 2.25 -20.49
C GLU A 29 -3.17 2.11 -19.21
N LEU A 30 -2.07 2.86 -19.07
CA LEU A 30 -1.25 2.91 -17.85
C LEU A 30 -2.01 3.42 -16.63
N GLN A 31 -2.97 4.34 -16.80
CA GLN A 31 -3.83 4.82 -15.71
C GLN A 31 -4.83 3.73 -15.26
N GLN A 32 -5.33 2.92 -16.18
CA GLN A 32 -6.14 1.74 -15.86
C GLN A 32 -5.32 0.62 -15.18
N LEU A 33 -3.98 0.66 -15.29
CA LEU A 33 -3.11 -0.26 -14.57
C LEU A 33 -2.91 0.09 -13.07
N ARG A 34 -3.52 1.17 -12.55
CA ARG A 34 -3.40 1.60 -11.15
C ARG A 34 -4.19 0.67 -10.20
N GLY A 35 -3.49 -0.13 -9.39
CA GLY A 35 -4.08 -0.95 -8.34
C GLY A 35 -3.40 -2.31 -8.15
N ILE A 36 -3.82 -3.05 -7.12
CA ILE A 36 -3.35 -4.42 -6.87
C ILE A 36 -4.17 -5.37 -7.72
N ARG A 37 -3.53 -5.99 -8.71
CA ARG A 37 -4.16 -6.93 -9.62
C ARG A 37 -3.38 -8.23 -9.66
N VAL A 38 -4.09 -9.33 -9.89
CA VAL A 38 -3.52 -10.67 -9.96
C VAL A 38 -4.22 -11.41 -11.09
N LYS A 39 -3.45 -12.07 -11.94
CA LYS A 39 -3.99 -12.98 -12.97
C LYS A 39 -4.27 -14.33 -12.32
N VAL A 40 -5.47 -14.86 -12.53
CA VAL A 40 -5.80 -16.23 -12.12
C VAL A 40 -5.15 -17.19 -13.11
N LEU A 41 -4.27 -18.06 -12.63
CA LEU A 41 -3.62 -19.09 -13.42
C LEU A 41 -4.26 -20.43 -13.11
N ASN A 42 -4.40 -21.29 -14.13
CA ASN A 42 -4.87 -22.68 -13.99
C ASN A 42 -6.22 -22.84 -13.28
N GLY A 43 -7.11 -21.85 -13.41
CA GLY A 43 -8.42 -21.85 -12.73
C GLY A 43 -8.36 -21.74 -11.20
N ASN A 44 -7.18 -21.51 -10.59
CA ASN A 44 -7.03 -21.48 -9.14
C ASN A 44 -7.26 -20.08 -8.57
N LEU A 45 -8.53 -19.76 -8.30
CA LEU A 45 -8.94 -18.48 -7.75
C LEU A 45 -8.44 -18.25 -6.32
N GLU A 46 -8.47 -19.26 -5.45
CA GLU A 46 -8.03 -19.11 -4.05
C GLU A 46 -6.58 -18.68 -3.94
N SER A 47 -5.70 -19.29 -4.71
CA SER A 47 -4.28 -18.94 -4.72
C SER A 47 -4.08 -17.50 -5.20
N ALA A 48 -4.83 -17.07 -6.20
CA ALA A 48 -4.79 -15.69 -6.70
C ALA A 48 -5.28 -14.69 -5.65
N LEU A 49 -6.34 -15.03 -4.90
CA LEU A 49 -6.87 -14.21 -3.80
C LEU A 49 -5.89 -14.10 -2.64
N ILE A 50 -5.20 -15.18 -2.25
CA ILE A 50 -4.17 -15.15 -1.21
C ILE A 50 -3.01 -14.22 -1.63
N VAL A 51 -2.58 -14.30 -2.89
CA VAL A 51 -1.54 -13.41 -3.43
C VAL A 51 -2.02 -11.96 -3.43
N MET A 52 -3.27 -11.71 -3.83
CA MET A 52 -3.86 -10.38 -3.81
C MET A 52 -3.92 -9.82 -2.39
N GLN A 53 -4.39 -10.61 -1.42
CA GLN A 53 -4.48 -10.23 -0.01
C GLN A 53 -3.10 -9.91 0.57
N ARG A 54 -2.09 -10.75 0.32
CA ARG A 54 -0.72 -10.49 0.78
C ARG A 54 -0.18 -9.17 0.23
N LYS A 55 -0.35 -8.92 -1.09
CA LYS A 55 0.05 -7.66 -1.72
C LYS A 55 -0.71 -6.46 -1.14
N MET A 56 -1.99 -6.62 -0.83
CA MET A 56 -2.86 -5.61 -0.19
C MET A 56 -2.42 -5.30 1.25
N GLN A 57 -2.01 -6.31 1.99
CA GLN A 57 -1.51 -6.16 3.35
C GLN A 57 -0.15 -5.46 3.39
N SER A 58 0.77 -5.89 2.53
CA SER A 58 2.13 -5.34 2.47
C SER A 58 2.16 -3.90 1.98
N SER A 59 1.27 -3.52 1.05
CA SER A 59 1.14 -2.14 0.58
C SER A 59 0.57 -1.20 1.65
N GLY A 60 -0.03 -1.75 2.71
CA GLY A 60 -0.67 -0.99 3.78
C GLY A 60 -2.06 -0.48 3.42
N ILE A 61 -2.57 -0.75 2.21
CA ILE A 61 -3.89 -0.29 1.78
C ILE A 61 -5.01 -0.90 2.64
N GLU A 62 -4.88 -2.16 3.08
CA GLU A 62 -5.84 -2.77 4.01
C GLU A 62 -5.98 -1.95 5.29
N ARG A 63 -4.86 -1.43 5.81
CA ARG A 63 -4.86 -0.62 7.02
C ARG A 63 -5.48 0.75 6.79
N LEU A 64 -5.31 1.32 5.60
CA LEU A 64 -5.93 2.59 5.23
C LEU A 64 -7.46 2.44 5.14
N ILE A 65 -7.93 1.39 4.46
CA ILE A 65 -9.36 1.08 4.33
C ILE A 65 -9.98 0.81 5.70
N LYS A 66 -9.37 -0.05 6.53
CA LYS A 66 -9.91 -0.37 7.86
C LYS A 66 -9.86 0.80 8.86
N ARG A 67 -8.98 1.77 8.64
CA ARG A 67 -8.82 2.97 9.49
C ARG A 67 -9.56 4.18 8.92
N GLU A 68 -10.39 3.98 7.91
CA GLU A 68 -11.22 5.04 7.36
C GLU A 68 -12.02 5.71 8.49
N GLN A 69 -11.93 7.03 8.56
CA GLN A 69 -12.58 7.79 9.62
C GLN A 69 -14.06 7.94 9.29
N THR A 70 -14.92 7.27 10.07
CA THR A 70 -16.37 7.43 9.96
C THR A 70 -16.88 8.77 10.50
N HIS A 71 -16.09 9.41 11.36
CA HIS A 71 -16.41 10.68 12.00
C HIS A 71 -15.19 11.60 12.09
N HIS A 72 -15.45 12.90 12.25
CA HIS A 72 -14.39 13.89 12.41
C HIS A 72 -13.72 13.77 13.78
N ILE A 73 -12.39 13.73 13.76
CA ILE A 73 -11.54 13.78 14.96
C ILE A 73 -10.82 15.13 14.98
N LYS A 74 -10.89 15.84 16.11
CA LYS A 74 -10.22 17.14 16.29
C LYS A 74 -8.70 16.99 16.35
N ASN A 75 -7.97 18.08 16.08
CA ASN A 75 -6.50 18.05 16.04
C ASN A 75 -5.85 17.71 17.38
N SER A 76 -6.45 18.13 18.50
CA SER A 76 -6.00 17.76 19.85
C SER A 76 -6.05 16.23 20.05
N GLU A 77 -7.15 15.60 19.65
CA GLU A 77 -7.34 14.15 19.74
C GLU A 77 -6.41 13.39 18.79
N LYS A 78 -6.23 13.89 17.55
CA LYS A 78 -5.27 13.33 16.60
C LYS A 78 -3.85 13.24 17.20
N ARG A 79 -3.41 14.30 17.91
CA ARG A 79 -2.10 14.32 18.58
C ARG A 79 -2.01 13.26 19.68
N VAL A 80 -3.06 13.10 20.48
CA VAL A 80 -3.11 12.10 21.55
C VAL A 80 -3.07 10.68 20.97
N LEU A 81 -3.85 10.41 19.91
CA LEU A 81 -3.86 9.12 19.22
C LEU A 81 -2.50 8.78 18.61
N ALA A 82 -1.85 9.76 17.96
CA ALA A 82 -0.51 9.57 17.40
C ALA A 82 0.51 9.20 18.49
N ARG A 83 0.50 9.89 19.64
CA ARG A 83 1.36 9.59 20.79
C ARG A 83 1.12 8.17 21.32
N LYS A 84 -0.14 7.79 21.56
CA LYS A 84 -0.51 6.45 22.02
C LYS A 84 -0.11 5.35 21.03
N ASN A 85 -0.18 5.62 19.72
CA ASN A 85 0.27 4.68 18.69
C ASN A 85 1.80 4.49 18.70
N LEU A 86 2.54 5.58 18.87
CA LEU A 86 3.99 5.55 18.96
C LEU A 86 4.45 4.75 20.19
N GLU A 87 3.85 5.01 21.34
CA GLU A 87 4.16 4.32 22.59
C GLU A 87 3.90 2.81 22.48
N ARG A 88 2.72 2.41 21.98
CA ARG A 88 2.40 0.99 21.73
C ARG A 88 3.41 0.31 20.80
N ARG A 89 3.88 1.02 19.77
CA ARG A 89 4.90 0.50 18.84
C ARG A 89 6.23 0.29 19.55
N ILE A 90 6.67 1.24 20.36
CA ILE A 90 7.94 1.14 21.12
C ILE A 90 7.86 -0.01 22.12
N GLN A 91 6.79 -0.10 22.91
CA GLN A 91 6.58 -1.17 23.89
C GLN A 91 6.61 -2.57 23.23
N SER A 92 5.93 -2.73 22.09
CA SER A 92 5.92 -3.98 21.33
C SER A 92 7.32 -4.33 20.79
N GLN A 93 8.07 -3.34 20.30
CA GLN A 93 9.44 -3.56 19.81
C GLN A 93 10.40 -3.95 20.95
N GLU A 94 10.32 -3.29 22.11
CA GLU A 94 11.13 -3.65 23.26
C GLU A 94 10.83 -5.05 23.78
N LEU A 95 9.54 -5.41 23.86
CA LEU A 95 9.12 -6.76 24.22
C LEU A 95 9.70 -7.79 23.25
N ALA A 96 9.58 -7.56 21.93
CA ALA A 96 10.13 -8.45 20.91
C ALA A 96 11.65 -8.63 21.04
N ARG A 97 12.40 -7.56 21.35
CA ARG A 97 13.84 -7.63 21.61
C ARG A 97 14.16 -8.47 22.83
N LYS A 98 13.44 -8.28 23.94
CA LYS A 98 13.60 -9.06 25.18
C LYS A 98 13.33 -10.55 24.93
N LEU A 99 12.24 -10.87 24.23
CA LEU A 99 11.89 -12.24 23.88
C LEU A 99 12.95 -12.89 22.98
N LYS A 100 13.45 -12.16 21.97
CA LYS A 100 14.54 -12.65 21.10
C LYS A 100 15.80 -12.96 21.90
N ALA A 101 16.19 -12.09 22.82
CA ALA A 101 17.35 -12.32 23.69
C ALA A 101 17.16 -13.55 24.59
N PHE A 102 15.96 -13.72 25.17
CA PHE A 102 15.63 -14.89 25.98
C PHE A 102 15.68 -16.19 25.18
N LEU A 103 15.10 -16.21 23.96
CA LEU A 103 15.12 -17.37 23.08
C LEU A 103 16.55 -17.76 22.69
N ILE A 104 17.40 -16.78 22.34
CA ILE A 104 18.83 -17.02 22.03
C ILE A 104 19.54 -17.63 23.25
N LYS A 105 19.30 -17.09 24.45
CA LYS A 105 19.85 -17.65 25.69
C LYS A 105 19.42 -19.11 25.86
N LYS A 106 18.13 -19.41 25.71
CA LYS A 106 17.60 -20.79 25.85
C LYS A 106 18.26 -21.77 24.86
N VAL A 107 18.38 -21.39 23.58
CA VAL A 107 19.01 -22.24 22.56
C VAL A 107 20.49 -22.49 22.85
N ARG A 108 21.23 -21.46 23.29
CA ARG A 108 22.65 -21.60 23.66
C ARG A 108 22.85 -22.55 24.84
N TYR A 109 22.04 -22.41 25.89
CA TYR A 109 22.11 -23.29 27.06
C TYR A 109 21.71 -24.74 26.71
N ALA A 110 20.72 -24.94 25.85
CA ALA A 110 20.35 -26.29 25.38
C ALA A 110 21.51 -26.96 24.63
N ARG A 111 22.18 -26.22 23.73
CA ARG A 111 23.34 -26.71 22.97
C ARG A 111 24.54 -27.05 23.87
N LEU A 112 24.83 -26.23 24.88
CA LEU A 112 25.94 -26.51 25.80
C LEU A 112 25.64 -27.75 26.66
N ARG A 113 24.40 -27.89 27.14
CA ARG A 113 23.98 -29.05 27.92
C ARG A 113 24.03 -30.37 27.13
N THR A 114 23.76 -30.34 25.83
CA THR A 114 23.93 -31.52 24.96
C THR A 114 25.39 -31.89 24.70
N LEU A 115 26.32 -30.94 24.82
CA LEU A 115 27.75 -31.18 24.65
C LEU A 115 28.44 -31.65 25.95
N GLU A 116 27.86 -31.37 27.12
CA GLU A 116 28.36 -31.86 28.42
C GLU A 116 27.92 -33.29 28.76
N ILE A 117 26.95 -33.85 28.02
CA ILE A 117 26.40 -35.20 28.23
C ILE A 117 27.04 -36.25 27.28
N LEU A 118 27.92 -35.81 26.37
CA LEU A 118 28.75 -36.65 25.49
C LEU A 118 30.21 -36.65 25.99
#